data_AF-A0A3N6F2J4-F1
#
_entry.id   AF-A0A3N6F2J4-F1
#
_cell.length_a   1.000
_cell.length_b   1.000
_cell.length_c   1.000
_cell.angle_alpha   90.00
_cell.angle_beta   90.00
_cell.angle_gamma   90.00
#
_symmetry.space_group_name_H-M   'P 1'
#
loop_
_entity.id
_entity.type
_entity.pdbx_description
1 polymer ?
#
loop_
_entity_poly.entity_id
_entity_poly.type
_entity_poly.pdbx_seq_one_letter_code
_entity_poly.pdbx_strand_id
1 'polypeptide(L)'
;MPLPATGPTEPDAFLAVCGHTHLFPGARCRLQGLPDPEAFAARPRPGDVLLRFSDAVATDAEVRTDGPALAVPAYTTAAGTPIDGRAWLVREFAGAGDEVELTIGGIAPA
;
A
#
# COMPACT_ATOMS: atom_id res chain seq x y z
N MET A 1 -3.26 29.82 -28.29
CA MET A 1 -4.06 29.11 -27.28
C MET A 1 -3.42 27.74 -27.09
N PRO A 2 -2.73 27.47 -25.97
CA PRO A 2 -2.21 26.13 -25.71
C PRO A 2 -3.39 25.22 -25.31
N LEU A 3 -3.39 24.01 -25.86
CA LEU A 3 -4.33 22.94 -25.51
C LEU A 3 -4.12 22.53 -24.05
N PRO A 4 -5.17 22.19 -23.28
CA PRO A 4 -4.97 21.56 -21.98
C PRO A 4 -4.32 20.20 -22.20
N ALA A 5 -3.17 19.99 -21.57
CA ALA A 5 -2.60 18.66 -21.44
C ALA A 5 -3.49 17.86 -20.49
N THR A 6 -4.42 17.09 -21.02
CA THR A 6 -4.95 15.93 -20.31
C THR A 6 -3.84 14.89 -20.32
N GLY A 7 -2.86 15.07 -19.41
CA GLY A 7 -2.11 13.92 -18.92
C GLY A 7 -3.11 12.90 -18.35
N PRO A 8 -2.77 11.61 -18.31
CA PRO A 8 -3.58 10.68 -17.53
C PRO A 8 -3.75 11.31 -16.14
N THR A 9 -4.99 11.43 -15.67
CA THR A 9 -5.22 11.60 -14.24
C THR A 9 -4.57 10.37 -13.62
N GLU A 10 -3.31 10.50 -13.20
CA GLU A 10 -2.67 9.47 -12.39
C GLU A 10 -3.65 9.25 -11.24
N PRO A 11 -4.13 8.02 -11.02
CA PRO A 11 -4.84 7.77 -9.78
C PRO A 11 -3.91 8.24 -8.67
N ASP A 12 -4.35 9.17 -7.83
CA ASP A 12 -3.58 9.70 -6.71
C ASP A 12 -3.11 8.50 -5.87
N ALA A 13 -1.87 8.06 -6.08
CA ALA A 13 -1.32 6.92 -5.38
C ALA A 13 -1.16 7.33 -3.91
N PHE A 14 -1.80 6.59 -3.01
CA PHE A 14 -1.68 6.86 -1.59
C PHE A 14 -0.30 6.42 -1.09
N LEU A 15 0.26 7.12 -0.10
CA LEU A 15 1.53 6.70 0.49
C LEU A 15 1.25 5.68 1.60
N ALA A 16 1.83 4.48 1.53
CA ALA A 16 1.83 3.53 2.64
C ALA A 16 3.22 3.43 3.28
N VAL A 17 3.35 3.80 4.55
CA VAL A 17 4.61 3.72 5.29
C VAL A 17 4.63 2.47 6.16
N CYS A 18 5.58 1.57 5.95
CA CYS A 18 5.76 0.35 6.73
C CYS A 18 6.91 0.46 7.72
N GLY A 19 6.75 -0.13 8.90
CA GLY A 19 7.76 -0.10 9.97
C GLY A 19 8.96 -1.06 9.78
N HIS A 20 9.02 -1.78 8.66
CA HIS A 20 10.06 -2.78 8.38
C HIS A 20 10.52 -2.69 6.93
N THR A 21 11.60 -3.40 6.60
CA THR A 21 12.15 -3.52 5.24
C THR A 21 11.42 -4.54 4.37
N HIS A 22 10.50 -5.31 4.96
CA HIS A 22 9.69 -6.29 4.25
C HIS A 22 8.38 -6.57 4.99
N LEU A 23 7.44 -7.16 4.27
CA LEU A 23 6.15 -7.58 4.81
C LEU A 23 6.22 -9.00 5.35
N PHE A 24 5.43 -9.25 6.39
CA PHE A 24 5.27 -10.53 7.07
C PHE A 24 3.94 -10.54 7.84
N PRO A 25 3.45 -11.72 8.29
CA PRO A 25 2.26 -11.79 9.13
C PRO A 25 2.35 -10.93 10.39
N GLY A 26 1.47 -9.95 10.53
CA GLY A 26 1.45 -8.98 11.63
C GLY A 26 2.24 -7.71 11.37
N ALA A 27 2.91 -7.57 10.22
CA ALA A 27 3.48 -6.29 9.81
C ALA A 27 2.37 -5.22 9.70
N ARG A 28 2.73 -3.98 9.99
CA ARG A 28 1.83 -2.82 9.93
C ARG A 28 2.34 -1.80 8.92
N CYS A 29 1.43 -1.30 8.11
CA CYS A 29 1.70 -0.19 7.20
C CYS A 29 0.60 0.87 7.38
N ARG A 30 0.98 2.14 7.31
CA ARG A 30 0.04 3.26 7.50
C ARG A 30 -0.20 3.96 6.18
N LEU A 31 -1.44 3.93 5.73
CA LEU A 31 -1.90 4.59 4.52
C LEU A 31 -2.20 6.06 4.83
N GLN A 32 -1.55 6.95 4.08
CA GLN A 32 -1.54 8.40 4.26
C GLN A 32 -2.12 9.10 3.03
N GLY A 33 -2.56 10.34 3.22
CA GLY A 33 -3.09 11.17 2.12
C GLY A 33 -4.49 10.79 1.66
N LEU A 34 -5.19 9.94 2.42
CA LEU A 34 -6.59 9.61 2.18
C LEU A 34 -7.47 10.84 2.46
N PRO A 35 -8.39 11.21 1.53
CA PRO A 35 -9.34 12.29 1.77
C PRO A 35 -10.28 12.03 2.96
N ASP A 36 -10.60 10.75 3.21
CA ASP A 36 -11.46 10.30 4.31
C ASP A 36 -10.96 8.93 4.84
N PRO A 37 -10.04 8.95 5.83
CA PRO A 37 -9.45 7.74 6.41
C PRO A 37 -10.47 6.83 7.08
N GLU A 38 -11.45 7.39 7.79
CA GLU A 38 -12.47 6.59 8.49
C GLU A 38 -13.38 5.85 7.51
N ALA A 39 -13.82 6.53 6.44
CA ALA A 39 -14.60 5.88 5.40
C ALA A 39 -13.81 4.80 4.66
N PHE A 40 -12.51 5.02 4.43
CA PHE A 40 -11.65 4.00 3.81
C PHE A 40 -11.46 2.79 4.72
N ALA A 41 -11.25 2.99 6.02
CA ALA A 41 -11.12 1.88 6.97
C ALA A 41 -12.42 1.05 7.06
N ALA A 42 -13.58 1.70 7.07
CA ALA A 42 -14.89 1.02 7.12
C ALA A 42 -15.24 0.32 5.80
N ARG A 43 -14.85 0.91 4.67
CA ARG A 43 -15.12 0.37 3.33
C ARG A 43 -13.92 0.62 2.41
N PRO A 44 -12.89 -0.25 2.48
CA PRO A 44 -11.71 -0.13 1.63
C PRO A 44 -12.12 -0.13 0.15
N ARG A 45 -11.37 0.62 -0.65
CA ARG A 45 -11.52 0.63 -2.11
C ARG A 45 -10.19 0.25 -2.77
N PRO A 46 -10.22 -0.41 -3.95
CA PRO A 46 -9.00 -0.67 -4.69
C PRO A 46 -8.29 0.63 -5.04
N GLY A 47 -6.97 0.60 -5.11
CA GLY A 47 -6.19 1.76 -5.48
C GLY A 47 -4.69 1.50 -5.46
N ASP A 48 -3.98 2.34 -6.22
CA ASP A 48 -2.54 2.34 -6.27
C ASP A 48 -1.96 2.98 -5.01
N VAL A 49 -0.84 2.43 -4.56
CA VAL A 49 -0.17 2.82 -3.32
C VAL A 49 1.33 2.85 -3.55
N LEU A 50 1.98 3.95 -3.21
CA LEU A 50 3.43 3.98 -3.08
C LEU A 50 3.81 3.40 -1.73
N LEU A 51 4.33 2.18 -1.70
CA LEU A 51 4.73 1.49 -0.47
C LEU A 51 6.16 1.87 -0.11
N ARG A 52 6.36 2.58 1.00
CA ARG A 52 7.66 2.99 1.53
C ARG A 52 8.02 2.17 2.77
N PHE A 53 9.13 1.47 2.70
CA PHE A 53 9.69 0.67 3.79
C PHE A 53 10.57 1.50 4.74
N SER A 54 10.92 0.92 5.89
CA SER A 54 11.69 1.61 6.94
C SER A 54 13.12 1.99 6.53
N ASP A 55 13.66 1.36 5.49
CA ASP A 55 14.97 1.65 4.89
C ASP A 55 14.89 2.65 3.72
N ALA A 56 13.76 3.35 3.59
CA ALA A 56 13.44 4.32 2.55
C ALA A 56 13.30 3.76 1.12
N VAL A 57 13.39 2.44 0.94
CA VAL A 57 13.01 1.82 -0.33
C VAL A 57 11.51 2.02 -0.56
N ALA A 58 11.15 2.42 -1.77
CA ALA A 58 9.76 2.58 -2.18
C ALA A 58 9.46 1.74 -3.42
N THR A 59 8.24 1.22 -3.51
CA THR A 59 7.77 0.45 -4.65
C THR A 59 6.28 0.67 -4.87
N ASP A 60 5.85 0.63 -6.14
CA ASP A 60 4.44 0.74 -6.50
C ASP A 60 3.72 -0.55 -6.10
N ALA A 61 2.64 -0.43 -5.34
CA ALA A 61 1.83 -1.52 -4.85
C ALA A 61 0.34 -1.23 -5.13
N GLU A 62 -0.49 -2.25 -4.99
CA GLU A 62 -1.92 -2.14 -5.25
C GLU A 62 -2.71 -2.70 -4.06
N VAL A 63 -3.65 -1.92 -3.54
CA VAL A 63 -4.69 -2.42 -2.63
C VAL A 63 -5.80 -3.05 -3.46
N ARG A 64 -6.15 -4.30 -3.14
CA ARG A 64 -7.26 -5.06 -3.72
C ARG A 64 -8.31 -5.29 -2.63
N THR A 65 -9.59 -5.29 -3.00
CA THR A 65 -10.70 -5.41 -2.02
C THR A 65 -11.59 -6.63 -2.23
N ASP A 66 -11.57 -7.25 -3.41
CA ASP A 66 -12.17 -8.55 -3.65
C ASP A 66 -11.24 -9.64 -3.11
N GLY A 67 -11.37 -9.92 -1.81
CA GLY A 67 -10.35 -10.63 -1.04
C GLY A 67 -9.23 -9.67 -0.63
N PRO A 68 -9.40 -8.93 0.48
CA PRO A 68 -8.55 -7.80 0.80
C PRO A 68 -7.07 -8.17 0.84
N ALA A 69 -6.28 -7.53 -0.03
CA ALA A 69 -4.86 -7.82 -0.19
C ALA A 69 -4.07 -6.59 -0.63
N LEU A 70 -2.79 -6.58 -0.29
CA LEU A 70 -1.79 -5.65 -0.79
C LEU A 70 -0.86 -6.41 -1.74
N ALA A 71 -0.96 -6.14 -3.03
CA ALA A 71 -0.09 -6.71 -4.05
C ALA A 71 1.19 -5.88 -4.15
N VAL A 72 2.33 -6.49 -3.84
CA VAL A 72 3.64 -5.84 -3.83
C VAL A 72 4.53 -6.52 -4.86
N PRO A 73 5.12 -5.80 -5.82
CA PRO A 73 6.06 -6.36 -6.78
C PRO A 73 7.39 -6.73 -6.09
N ALA A 74 8.30 -7.34 -6.84
CA ALA A 74 9.64 -7.61 -6.33
C ALA A 74 10.40 -6.29 -6.09
N TYR A 75 11.19 -6.23 -5.03
CA TYR A 75 12.03 -5.08 -4.71
C TYR A 75 13.32 -5.53 -4.03
N THR A 76 14.27 -4.60 -3.96
CA THR A 76 15.56 -4.83 -3.29
C THR A 76 15.65 -3.84 -2.14
N THR A 77 15.86 -4.37 -0.93
CA THR A 77 16.11 -3.55 0.28
C THR A 77 17.35 -2.66 0.08
N ALA A 78 17.49 -1.61 0.90
CA ALA A 78 18.66 -0.71 0.83
C ALA A 78 19.99 -1.45 1.06
N ALA A 79 19.96 -2.57 1.78
CA ALA A 79 21.12 -3.44 2.00
C ALA A 79 21.44 -4.38 0.82
N GLY A 80 20.70 -4.30 -0.30
CA GLY A 80 20.92 -5.13 -1.47
C GLY A 80 20.27 -6.52 -1.40
N THR A 81 19.43 -6.80 -0.39
CA THR A 81 18.71 -8.08 -0.29
C THR A 81 17.50 -8.08 -1.23
N PRO A 82 17.41 -9.01 -2.20
CA PRO A 82 16.26 -9.14 -3.09
C PRO A 82 15.07 -9.78 -2.37
N ILE A 83 13.87 -9.26 -2.63
CA ILE A 83 12.59 -9.77 -2.13
C ILE A 83 11.67 -10.03 -3.31
N ASP A 84 11.12 -11.25 -3.40
CA ASP A 84 10.17 -11.61 -4.44
C ASP A 84 8.83 -10.87 -4.29
N GLY A 85 8.20 -10.57 -5.42
CA GLY A 85 6.85 -10.01 -5.44
C GLY A 85 5.81 -10.97 -4.91
N ARG A 86 4.90 -10.48 -4.06
CA ARG A 86 3.86 -11.28 -3.39
C ARG A 86 2.63 -10.43 -3.14
N ALA A 87 1.46 -11.08 -3.17
CA ALA A 87 0.24 -10.53 -2.62
C ALA A 87 0.09 -10.94 -1.16
N TRP A 88 -0.26 -9.97 -0.32
CA TRP A 88 -0.40 -10.14 1.13
C TRP A 88 -1.84 -9.88 1.53
N LEU A 89 -2.51 -10.84 2.17
CA LEU A 89 -3.83 -10.60 2.74
C LEU A 89 -3.76 -9.47 3.75
N VAL A 90 -4.71 -8.55 3.69
CA VAL A 90 -4.91 -7.52 4.71
C VAL A 90 -5.94 -8.05 5.68
N ARG A 91 -5.52 -8.29 6.92
CA ARG A 91 -6.39 -8.83 7.97
C ARG A 91 -7.34 -7.76 8.53
N GLU A 92 -6.88 -6.52 8.56
CA GLU A 92 -7.60 -5.41 9.18
C GLU A 92 -7.20 -4.08 8.55
N PHE A 93 -8.19 -3.21 8.38
CA PHE A 93 -8.05 -1.79 8.11
C PHE A 93 -8.61 -1.04 9.32
N ALA A 94 -7.76 -0.30 10.03
CA ALA A 94 -8.17 0.44 11.22
C ALA A 94 -7.90 1.93 11.01
N GLY A 95 -8.89 2.78 11.29
CA GLY A 95 -8.68 4.22 11.32
C GLY A 95 -7.70 4.60 12.43
N ALA A 96 -6.71 5.43 12.12
CA ALA A 96 -5.66 5.84 13.03
C ALA A 96 -5.40 7.35 12.90
N GLY A 97 -6.37 8.17 13.33
CA GLY A 97 -6.31 9.62 13.14
C GLY A 97 -6.55 9.99 11.68
N ASP A 98 -5.58 10.65 11.06
CA ASP A 98 -5.59 11.02 9.64
C ASP A 98 -5.04 9.92 8.71
N GLU A 99 -4.76 8.74 9.25
CA GLU A 99 -4.22 7.59 8.54
C GLU A 99 -5.13 6.35 8.66
N VAL A 100 -4.88 5.35 7.83
CA VAL A 100 -5.42 4.00 8.01
C VAL A 100 -4.28 3.02 8.26
N GLU A 101 -4.31 2.30 9.37
CA GLU A 101 -3.39 1.20 9.62
C GLU A 101 -3.89 -0.08 8.93
N LEU A 102 -3.04 -0.65 8.08
CA LEU A 102 -3.21 -1.96 7.48
C LEU A 102 -2.44 -2.96 8.32
N THR A 103 -3.12 -3.99 8.81
CA THR A 103 -2.47 -5.14 9.44
C THR A 103 -2.32 -6.28 8.43
N ILE A 104 -1.08 -6.63 8.11
CA ILE A 104 -0.76 -7.71 7.20
C ILE A 104 -1.09 -9.06 7.86
N GLY A 105 -1.82 -9.90 7.13
CA GLY A 105 -2.24 -11.23 7.57
C GLY A 105 -1.26 -12.31 7.16
N GLY A 106 -1.33 -12.76 5.91
CA GLY A 106 -0.52 -13.84 5.37
C GLY A 106 -0.33 -13.68 3.86
N ILE A 107 0.31 -14.65 3.21
CA ILE A 107 0.42 -14.64 1.75
C ILE A 107 -0.95 -14.95 1.16
N ALA A 108 -1.41 -14.13 0.22
CA ALA A 108 -2.64 -14.40 -0.51
C ALA A 108 -2.42 -15.61 -1.45
N PRO A 109 -3.43 -16.49 -1.61
CA PRO A 109 -3.36 -17.55 -2.61
C PRO A 109 -3.16 -16.95 -4.00
N ALA A 110 -2.40 -17.67 -4.84
CA ALA A 110 -2.15 -17.31 -6.24
C ALA A 110 -3.39 -17.51 -7.13
#